data_AF-A0A2A2G262-F1
#
_entry.id   AF-A0A2A2G262-F1
#
_cell.length_a   1.000
_cell.length_b   1.000
_cell.length_c   1.000
_cell.angle_alpha   90.00
_cell.angle_beta   90.00
_cell.angle_gamma   90.00
#
_symmetry.space_group_name_H-M   'P 1'
#
loop_
_entity.id
_entity.type
_entity.pdbx_description
1 polymer ?
#
loop_
_entity_poly.entity_id
_entity_poly.type
_entity_poly.pdbx_seq_one_letter_code
_entity_poly.pdbx_strand_id
1 'polypeptide(L)' 'MADYDAWRKVYDSVSDVPAFSNITGESVHRMVDDPDNVLVLHYFDSVDEARAFTALPELQEAMQRAGVQGEPHFEYYE' A
#
# COMPACT_ATOMS: atom_id res chain seq x y z
N MET A 1 -11.35 1.00 4.35
CA MET A 1 -11.86 -0.23 3.68
C MET A 1 -12.97 -0.84 4.52
N ALA A 2 -13.69 -1.87 4.07
CA ALA A 2 -14.79 -2.48 4.87
C ALA A 2 -14.41 -3.77 5.62
N ASP A 3 -13.29 -4.42 5.27
CA ASP A 3 -12.82 -5.65 5.89
C ASP A 3 -11.28 -5.70 5.86
N TYR A 4 -10.66 -5.60 7.04
CA TYR A 4 -9.21 -5.63 7.19
C TYR A 4 -8.60 -6.97 6.79
N ASP A 5 -9.21 -8.09 7.17
CA ASP A 5 -8.63 -9.42 6.92
C ASP A 5 -8.71 -9.77 5.43
N ALA A 6 -9.78 -9.35 4.75
CA ALA A 6 -9.89 -9.47 3.30
C ALA A 6 -8.85 -8.59 2.58
N TRP A 7 -8.72 -7.32 3.00
CA TRP A 7 -7.71 -6.41 2.47
C TRP A 7 -6.29 -6.97 2.65
N ARG A 8 -5.98 -7.49 3.85
CA ARG A 8 -4.65 -8.00 4.19
C ARG A 8 -4.24 -9.17 3.31
N LYS A 9 -5.16 -10.07 2.98
CA LYS A 9 -4.89 -11.18 2.05
C LYS A 9 -4.50 -10.70 0.66
N VAL A 10 -5.15 -9.66 0.15
CA VAL A 10 -4.82 -9.10 -1.16
C VAL A 10 -3.47 -8.39 -1.10
N TYR A 11 -3.22 -7.60 -0.06
CA TYR A 11 -1.93 -6.96 0.20
C TYR A 11 -0.78 -7.98 0.20
N ASP A 12 -0.90 -9.05 0.99
CA ASP A 12 0.15 -10.08 1.08
C ASP A 12 0.30 -10.86 -0.25
N SER A 13 -0.75 -10.97 -1.07
CA SER A 13 -0.70 -11.67 -2.36
C SER A 13 0.05 -10.95 -3.47
N VAL A 14 0.34 -9.65 -3.30
CA VAL A 14 1.01 -8.83 -4.31
C VAL A 14 2.49 -8.61 -4.04
N SER A 15 3.06 -9.24 -3.01
CA SER A 15 4.48 -9.13 -2.67
C SER A 15 5.41 -9.49 -3.84
N ASP A 16 4.98 -10.40 -4.71
CA ASP A 16 5.80 -10.93 -5.81
C ASP A 16 5.54 -10.23 -7.15
N VAL A 17 4.74 -9.15 -7.16
CA VAL A 17 4.50 -8.37 -8.37
C VAL A 17 5.82 -7.69 -8.77
N PRO A 18 6.36 -7.92 -9.99
CA PRO A 18 7.66 -7.37 -10.38
C PRO A 18 7.74 -5.83 -10.29
N ALA A 19 6.62 -5.14 -10.51
CA ALA A 19 6.52 -3.69 -10.40
C ALA A 19 6.76 -3.16 -8.98
N PHE A 20 6.66 -4.01 -7.95
CA PHE A 20 6.85 -3.65 -6.53
C PHE A 20 8.22 -4.07 -5.99
N SER A 21 9.12 -4.55 -6.87
CA SER A 21 10.44 -5.08 -6.50
C SER A 21 11.41 -4.04 -5.92
N ASN A 22 11.11 -2.75 -6.04
CA ASN A 22 11.89 -1.66 -5.47
C ASN A 22 11.54 -1.33 -4.01
N ILE A 23 10.54 -2.01 -3.42
CA ILE A 23 10.25 -1.90 -1.98
C ILE A 23 11.35 -2.62 -1.20
N THR A 24 12.08 -1.89 -0.36
CA THR A 24 13.20 -2.44 0.44
C THR A 24 12.79 -2.84 1.86
N GLY A 25 11.58 -2.45 2.27
CA GLY A 25 10.97 -2.87 3.52
C GLY A 25 9.53 -2.41 3.59
N GLU A 26 8.78 -2.98 4.52
CA GLU A 26 7.38 -2.63 4.71
C GLU A 26 6.89 -2.78 6.15
N SER A 27 5.83 -2.07 6.50
CA SER A 27 5.04 -2.35 7.70
C SER A 27 3.59 -1.91 7.53
N VAL A 28 2.69 -2.63 8.20
CA VAL A 28 1.25 -2.41 8.11
C VAL A 28 0.71 -2.11 9.50
N HIS A 29 -0.03 -1.02 9.63
CA HIS A 29 -0.59 -0.53 10.88
C HIS A 29 -2.07 -0.24 10.72
N ARG A 30 -2.87 -0.61 11.72
CA ARG A 30 -4.27 -0.20 11.82
C ARG A 30 -4.38 0.99 12.76
N MET A 31 -5.14 2.01 12.37
CA MET A 31 -5.49 3.07 13.30
C MET A 31 -6.28 2.51 14.49
N VAL A 32 -5.94 2.94 15.69
CA VAL A 32 -6.58 2.45 16.93
C VAL A 32 -8.04 2.90 17.01
N ASP A 33 -8.31 4.14 16.62
CA ASP A 33 -9.65 4.75 16.72
C ASP A 33 -10.50 4.56 15.46
N ASP A 34 -9.89 4.12 14.36
CA ASP A 34 -10.55 3.79 13.10
C ASP A 34 -9.89 2.54 12.48
N PRO A 35 -10.30 1.33 12.90
CA PRO A 35 -9.66 0.09 12.46
C PRO A 35 -9.80 -0.23 10.97
N ASP A 36 -10.66 0.52 10.25
CA ASP A 36 -10.87 0.45 8.80
C ASP A 36 -9.92 1.37 8.02
N ASN A 37 -9.19 2.21 8.74
CA ASN A 37 -8.10 3.03 8.25
C ASN A 37 -6.75 2.35 8.52
N VAL A 38 -6.00 2.13 7.44
CA VAL A 38 -4.72 1.43 7.46
C VAL A 38 -3.63 2.30 6.89
N LEU A 39 -2.54 2.37 7.65
CA LEU A 39 -1.29 2.95 7.23
C LEU A 39 -0.36 1.83 6.78
N VAL A 40 0.10 1.91 5.54
CA VAL A 40 1.20 1.09 5.03
C VAL A 40 2.42 1.99 4.87
N LEU A 41 3.54 1.58 5.47
CA LEU A 41 4.84 2.19 5.22
C LEU A 41 5.61 1.30 4.27
N HIS A 42 6.05 1.84 3.14
CA HIS A 42 7.01 1.21 2.24
C HIS A 42 8.30 2.02 2.26
N TYR A 43 9.43 1.32 2.32
CA TYR A 43 10.75 1.93 2.24
C TYR A 43 11.30 1.74 0.82
N PHE A 44 12.03 2.73 0.35
CA PHE A 44 12.65 2.79 -0.98
C PHE A 44 14.07 3.36 -0.83
N ASP A 45 14.92 3.17 -1.85
CA ASP A 45 16.28 3.73 -1.84
C ASP A 45 16.28 5.25 -2.10
N SER A 46 15.17 5.79 -2.64
CA SER A 46 14.99 7.24 -2.82
C SER A 46 13.51 7.67 -2.81
N VAL A 47 13.27 8.96 -2.56
CA VAL A 47 11.93 9.57 -2.66
C VAL A 47 11.39 9.51 -4.10
N ASP A 48 12.26 9.57 -5.11
CA ASP A 48 11.84 9.47 -6.52
C ASP A 48 11.27 8.09 -6.84
N GLU A 49 11.85 7.02 -6.28
CA GLU A 49 11.31 5.66 -6.39
C GLU A 49 9.96 5.52 -5.67
N ALA A 50 9.80 6.13 -4.50
CA ALA A 50 8.51 6.16 -3.79
C ALA A 50 7.43 6.85 -4.63
N ARG A 51 7.75 7.99 -5.25
CA ARG A 51 6.83 8.70 -6.15
C ARG A 51 6.47 7.86 -7.38
N ALA A 52 7.46 7.22 -8.00
CA ALA A 52 7.22 6.33 -9.12
C ALA A 52 6.29 5.16 -8.74
N PHE A 53 6.49 4.56 -7.56
CA PHE A 53 5.64 3.49 -7.05
C PHE A 53 4.18 3.92 -6.88
N THR A 54 3.92 5.08 -6.27
CA THR A 54 2.53 5.57 -6.07
C THR A 54 1.79 5.90 -7.37
N ALA A 55 2.51 6.02 -8.48
CA ALA A 55 1.95 6.27 -9.81
C ALA A 55 1.71 4.98 -10.63
N LEU A 56 2.07 3.80 -10.11
CA LEU A 56 1.92 2.54 -10.82
C LEU A 56 0.44 2.15 -10.99
N PRO A 57 0.01 1.81 -12.21
CA PRO A 57 -1.32 1.24 -12.44
C PRO A 57 -1.56 -0.04 -11.63
N GLU A 58 -0.53 -0.88 -11.48
CA GLU A 58 -0.59 -2.14 -10.73
C GLU A 58 -0.93 -1.90 -9.25
N LEU A 59 -0.44 -0.80 -8.67
CA LEU A 59 -0.79 -0.40 -7.31
C LEU A 59 -2.27 -0.02 -7.22
N GLN A 60 -2.77 0.77 -8.18
CA GLN A 60 -4.18 1.15 -8.23
C GLN A 60 -5.10 -0.09 -8.37
N GLU A 61 -4.75 -1.02 -9.24
CA GLU A 61 -5.48 -2.29 -9.43
C GLU A 61 -5.46 -3.14 -8.15
N ALA A 62 -4.31 -3.24 -7.48
CA ALA A 62 -4.18 -3.97 -6.22
C ALA A 62 -5.07 -3.36 -5.13
N MET A 63 -5.06 -2.02 -4.99
CA MET A 63 -5.91 -1.30 -4.03
C MET A 63 -7.40 -1.51 -4.30
N GLN A 64 -7.83 -1.45 -5.56
CA GLN A 64 -9.22 -1.71 -5.94
C GLN A 64 -9.63 -3.14 -5.60
N ARG A 65 -8.80 -4.14 -5.96
CA ARG A 65 -9.05 -5.54 -5.63
C ARG A 65 -9.10 -5.80 -4.12
N ALA A 66 -8.31 -5.06 -3.35
CA ALA A 66 -8.29 -5.12 -1.89
C ALA A 66 -9.50 -4.42 -1.23
N GLY A 67 -10.36 -3.74 -2.01
CA GLY A 67 -11.54 -3.06 -1.50
C GLY A 67 -11.23 -1.74 -0.79
N VAL A 68 -10.13 -1.07 -1.17
CA VAL A 68 -9.87 0.32 -0.75
C VAL A 68 -10.99 1.20 -1.30
N GLN A 69 -11.63 1.95 -0.40
CA GLN A 69 -12.75 2.84 -0.72
C GLN A 69 -12.25 4.29 -0.63
N GLY A 70 -12.55 5.09 -1.64
CA GLY A 70 -12.08 6.48 -1.72
C GLY A 70 -10.69 6.61 -2.35
N GLU A 71 -10.19 7.84 -2.39
CA GLU A 71 -8.86 8.15 -2.92
C GLU A 71 -7.79 7.81 -1.86
N PRO A 72 -6.78 6.99 -2.19
CA PRO A 72 -5.68 6.72 -1.29
C PRO A 72 -4.86 8.00 -1.06
N HIS A 73 -4.48 8.23 0.19
CA HIS A 73 -3.61 9.36 0.56
C HIS A 73 -2.16 8.90 0.62
N PHE A 74 -1.26 9.67 0.01
CA PHE A 74 0.17 9.38 -0.03
C PHE A 74 0.99 10.51 0.59
N GLU A 75 1.88 10.14 1.50
CA GLU A 75 2.85 11.03 2.14
C GLU A 75 4.25 10.46 1.96
N TYR A 76 5.25 11.33 1.82
CA TYR A 76 6.64 10.97 1.57
C TYR A 76 7.52 11.56 2.66
N TYR A 77 8.45 10.75 3.15
CA TYR A 77 9.35 11.07 4.26
C TYR A 77 10.79 10.70 3.87
N GLU A 78 11.78 11.42 4.41
CA GLU A 78 13.23 11.19 4.23
C GLU A 78 13.88 10.75 5.55
#